data_AF-A0A4P6H412-F1
#
_entry.id   AF-A0A4P6H412-F1
#
_cell.length_a   1.000
_cell.length_b   1.000
_cell.length_c   1.000
_cell.angle_alpha   90.00
_cell.angle_beta   90.00
_cell.angle_gamma   90.00
#
_symmetry.space_group_name_H-M   'P 1'
#
loop_
_entity.id
_entity.type
_entity.pdbx_description
1 polymer ?
#
loop_
_entity_poly.entity_id
_entity_poly.type
_entity_poly.pdbx_seq_one_letter_code
_entity_poly.pdbx_strand_id
1 'polypeptide(L)' 'MNEPAELSFSEKKGKIVLSLTDMIRFEHLSAALIFAVRTMHDSHRPNCMITTQSGSIYRWSDIPALYETAKLAR' A
#
# COMPACT_ATOMS: atom_id res chain seq x y z
N MET A 1 -8.80 9.90 9.94
CA MET A 1 -7.85 9.09 9.16
C MET A 1 -8.56 8.44 7.98
N ASN A 2 -9.00 9.24 6.99
CA ASN A 2 -9.83 8.77 5.88
C ASN A 2 -9.60 9.66 4.66
N GLU A 3 -8.34 9.87 4.32
CA GLU A 3 -7.97 10.52 3.06
C GLU A 3 -7.76 9.46 1.97
N PRO A 4 -7.90 9.83 0.69
CA PRO A 4 -7.55 8.96 -0.42
C PRO A 4 -6.10 8.51 -0.37
N ALA A 5 -5.88 7.27 -0.79
CA ALA A 5 -4.57 6.65 -0.82
C ALA A 5 -4.38 5.78 -2.05
N GLU A 6 -3.16 5.73 -2.54
CA GLU A 6 -2.73 4.96 -3.71
C GLU A 6 -1.78 3.87 -3.22
N LEU A 7 -2.16 2.62 -3.45
CA LEU A 7 -1.27 1.50 -3.23
C LEU A 7 -0.48 1.25 -4.52
N SER A 8 0.82 1.09 -4.38
CA SER A 8 1.74 0.80 -5.45
C SER A 8 2.62 -0.39 -5.07
N PHE A 9 2.88 -1.28 -6.02
CA PHE A 9 3.86 -2.34 -5.84
C PHE A 9 4.69 -2.50 -7.11
N SER A 10 6.00 -2.67 -6.95
CA SER A 10 6.89 -2.94 -8.07
C SER A 10 7.28 -4.41 -8.08
N GLU A 11 6.83 -5.17 -9.08
CA GLU A 11 7.42 -6.47 -9.39
C GLU A 11 8.72 -6.26 -10.18
N LYS A 12 9.87 -6.59 -9.57
CA LYS A 12 11.13 -6.70 -10.32
C LYS A 12 11.12 -8.01 -11.13
N LYS A 13 10.40 -8.06 -12.24
CA LYS A 13 10.70 -9.04 -13.29
C LYS A 13 11.92 -8.54 -14.08
N GLY A 14 12.95 -9.39 -14.13
CA GLY A 14 14.27 -9.04 -14.61
C GLY A 14 14.28 -8.39 -16.00
N LYS A 15 15.15 -7.38 -16.15
CA LYS A 15 15.57 -6.74 -17.41
C LYS A 15 14.42 -6.36 -18.36
N ILE A 16 13.68 -5.32 -18.00
CA ILE A 16 13.29 -4.17 -18.84
C ILE A 16 12.55 -3.23 -17.87
N VAL A 17 13.17 -2.10 -17.54
CA VAL A 17 12.62 -1.09 -16.62
C VAL A 17 11.54 -0.31 -17.35
N LEU A 18 10.36 -0.90 -17.45
CA LEU A 18 9.10 -0.19 -17.63
C LEU A 18 8.21 -0.70 -16.50
N SER A 19 8.37 -0.04 -15.34
CA SER A 19 7.62 -0.32 -14.12
C SER A 19 6.13 -0.21 -14.41
N LEU A 20 5.49 -1.34 -14.74
CA LEU A 20 4.06 -1.54 -14.49
C LEU A 20 3.92 -1.62 -12.97
N THR A 21 4.04 -0.45 -12.34
CA THR A 21 3.60 -0.28 -10.96
C THR A 21 2.09 -0.36 -11.05
N ASP A 22 1.50 -1.51 -10.72
CA ASP A 22 0.06 -1.60 -10.56
C ASP A 22 -0.31 -0.66 -9.40
N MET A 23 -0.85 0.50 -9.79
CA MET A 23 -1.30 1.54 -8.88
C MET A 23 -2.80 1.37 -8.67
N ILE A 24 -3.18 1.02 -7.44
CA ILE A 24 -4.58 0.86 -7.06
C ILE A 24 -4.96 2.05 -6.19
N ARG A 25 -5.92 2.85 -6.67
CA ARG A 25 -6.45 4.00 -5.93
C ARG A 25 -7.57 3.57 -5.01
N PHE A 26 -7.53 4.09 -3.79
CA PHE A 26 -8.55 3.90 -2.77
C PHE A 26 -9.04 5.26 -2.30
N GLU A 27 -10.35 5.38 -2.07
CA GLU A 27 -10.94 6.60 -1.49
C GLU A 27 -10.51 6.83 -0.03
N HIS A 28 -10.05 5.77 0.64
CA HIS A 28 -9.68 5.79 2.04
C HIS A 28 -8.38 5.02 2.29
N LEU A 29 -7.45 5.61 3.05
CA LEU A 29 -6.24 4.97 3.54
C LEU A 29 -6.52 3.65 4.26
N SER A 30 -7.58 3.61 5.08
CA SER A 30 -8.01 2.39 5.77
C SER A 30 -8.32 1.26 4.79
N ALA A 31 -8.98 1.54 3.67
CA ALA A 31 -9.25 0.55 2.62
C ALA A 31 -7.96 0.08 1.92
N ALA A 32 -7.03 1.00 1.63
CA ALA A 32 -5.72 0.65 1.07
C ALA A 32 -4.92 -0.27 2.01
N LEU A 33 -4.91 0.03 3.32
CA LEU A 33 -4.25 -0.78 4.34
C LEU A 33 -4.87 -2.18 4.44
N ILE A 34 -6.21 -2.27 4.49
CA ILE A 34 -6.93 -3.55 4.53
C ILE A 34 -6.59 -4.38 3.28
N PHE A 35 -6.62 -3.76 2.09
CA PHE A 35 -6.31 -4.45 0.85
C PHE A 35 -4.86 -4.92 0.81
N ALA A 36 -3.91 -4.08 1.21
CA ALA A 36 -2.50 -4.44 1.30
C ALA A 36 -2.30 -5.68 2.17
N VAL A 37 -2.83 -5.68 3.39
CA VAL A 37 -2.65 -6.77 4.36
C VAL A 37 -3.34 -8.06 3.92
N ARG A 38 -4.53 -7.98 3.32
CA ARG A 38 -5.32 -9.16 2.93
C ARG A 38 -4.93 -9.77 1.59
N THR A 39 -4.47 -8.94 0.64
CA THR A 39 -4.26 -9.35 -0.75
C THR A 39 -2.78 -9.52 -1.10
N MET A 40 -1.85 -8.82 -0.43
CA MET A 40 -0.42 -8.91 -0.78
C MET A 40 0.22 -10.22 -0.32
N HIS A 41 0.74 -10.96 -1.30
CA HIS A 41 1.63 -12.09 -1.08
C HIS A 41 2.99 -11.64 -0.52
N ASP A 42 3.63 -12.52 0.26
CA ASP A 42 4.94 -12.26 0.90
C ASP A 42 6.01 -11.73 -0.06
N SER A 43 6.03 -12.21 -1.30
CA SER A 43 6.98 -11.77 -2.33
C SER A 43 6.80 -10.30 -2.75
N HIS A 44 5.60 -9.74 -2.60
CA HIS A 44 5.27 -8.37 -3.01
C HIS A 44 5.27 -7.38 -1.86
N ARG A 45 5.13 -7.87 -0.61
CA ARG A 45 5.24 -7.10 0.63
C ARG A 45 6.43 -6.12 0.64
N PRO A 46 7.69 -6.53 0.39
CA PRO A 46 8.83 -5.59 0.47
C PRO A 46 8.78 -4.46 -0.55
N ASN A 47 8.02 -4.61 -1.63
CA ASN A 47 7.87 -3.60 -2.67
C ASN A 47 6.53 -2.84 -2.58
N CYS A 48 5.70 -3.14 -1.59
CA CYS A 48 4.40 -2.50 -1.39
C CYS A 48 4.57 -1.15 -0.69
N MET A 49 3.97 -0.12 -1.27
CA MET A 49 4.03 1.25 -0.80
C MET A 49 2.68 1.93 -0.97
N ILE A 50 2.18 2.57 0.09
CA ILE A 50 0.93 3.33 0.07
C ILE A 50 1.27 4.81 0.15
N THR A 51 0.85 5.58 -0.83
CA THR A 51 0.99 7.04 -0.87
C THR A 51 -0.36 7.66 -0.60
N THR A 52 -0.46 8.56 0.37
CA THR A 52 -1.71 9.31 0.62
C THR A 52 -1.78 10.58 -0.21
N GLN A 53 -2.99 11.13 -0.35
CA GLN A 53 -3.20 12.40 -1.03
C GLN A 53 -2.41 13.55 -0.41
N SER A 54 -2.20 13.53 0.92
CA SER A 54 -1.36 14.51 1.62
C SER A 54 0.14 14.37 1.31
N GLY A 55 0.53 13.39 0.50
CA GLY A 55 1.93 13.10 0.15
C GLY A 55 2.67 12.24 1.17
N SER A 56 1.97 11.67 2.16
CA SER A 56 2.59 10.72 3.09
C SER A 56 2.84 9.39 2.40
N ILE A 57 4.00 8.78 2.63
CA ILE A 57 4.38 7.52 2.01
C ILE A 57 4.64 6.49 3.10
N TYR A 58 3.88 5.40 3.07
CA TYR A 58 3.97 4.28 3.99
C TYR A 58 4.52 3.05 3.28
N ARG A 59 5.60 2.49 3.81
CA ARG A 59 6.16 1.23 3.30
C ARG A 59 5.54 0.05 4.03
N TRP A 60 5.73 -1.15 3.51
CA TRP A 60 5.23 -2.36 4.17
C TRP A 60 5.65 -2.53 5.62
N SER A 61 6.82 -2.04 6.03
CA SER A 61 7.22 -2.07 7.45
C SER A 61 6.25 -1.30 8.36
N ASP A 62 5.62 -0.25 7.84
CA ASP A 62 4.69 0.63 8.57
C ASP A 62 3.23 0.18 8.41
N ILE A 63 2.89 -0.46 7.28
CA ILE A 63 1.53 -0.85 6.91
C ILE A 63 0.84 -1.71 7.99
N PRO A 64 1.45 -2.77 8.57
CA PRO A 64 0.81 -3.58 9.61
C PRO A 64 0.48 -2.77 10.88
N ALA A 65 1.38 -1.89 11.32
CA ALA A 65 1.16 -1.06 12.50
C ALA A 65 0.03 -0.03 12.26
N LEU A 66 0.00 0.56 11.06
CA LEU A 66 -1.06 1.47 10.64
C LEU A 66 -2.40 0.75 10.48
N TYR A 67 -2.38 -0.49 9.97
CA TYR A 67 -3.57 -1.33 9.84
C TYR A 67 -4.20 -1.65 11.20
N GLU A 68 -3.40 -2.06 12.19
CA GLU A 68 -3.91 -2.31 13.54
C GLU A 68 -4.47 -1.03 14.18
N THR A 69 -3.81 0.11 13.98
CA THR A 69 -4.31 1.41 14.45
C THR A 69 -5.63 1.79 13.78
N ALA A 70 -5.75 1.60 12.46
CA ALA A 70 -6.95 1.89 11.69
C ALA A 70 -8.12 0.95 12.05
N LYS A 71 -7.83 -0.30 12.41
CA LYS A 71 -8.81 -1.28 12.88
C LYS A 71 -9.38 -0.93 14.26
N LEU A 72 -8.54 -0.39 15.15
CA LEU A 72 -8.92 0.02 16.51
C LEU A 72 -9.67 1.36 16.54
N ALA A 73 -9.54 2.19 15.51
CA ALA A 73 -10.22 3.48 15.41
C ALA A 73 -11.65 3.41 14.84
N ARG A 74 -12.21 2.20 14.69
CA ARG A 74 -13.56 1.93 14.17
C ARG A 74 -14.52 1.56 15.30
#